data_AF-U7QV39-F1
#
_entry.id   AF-U7QV39-F1
#
_cell.length_a   1.000
_cell.length_b   1.000
_cell.length_c   1.000
_cell.angle_alpha   90.00
_cell.angle_beta   90.00
_cell.angle_gamma   90.00
#
_symmetry.space_group_name_H-M   'P 1'
#
loop_
_entity.id
_entity.type
_entity.pdbx_description
1 polymer ?
#
loop_
_entity_poly.entity_id
_entity_poly.type
_entity_poly.pdbx_seq_one_letter_code
_entity_poly.pdbx_strand_id
1 'polypeptide(L)'
;CNKYPLCDEDGNCIGITFHMCKTENFSVAYYYEKTSPSALQFVPPNDTLTQTEWEVLFLALRSLDEESISEELMISTEDVVNHIQSIYRKFDLPLHAELKDFCKENKFDLYIPERFVTIGSIELN
;
A
#
# COMPACT_ATOMS: atom_id res chain seq x y z
N CYS A 1 11.22 5.48 -7.82
CA CYS A 1 12.49 6.19 -7.55
C CYS A 1 13.42 5.94 -8.73
N ASN A 2 13.72 6.97 -9.52
CA ASN A 2 14.57 6.81 -10.69
C ASN A 2 15.94 7.43 -10.42
N LYS A 3 16.99 6.66 -10.68
CA LYS A 3 18.40 7.06 -10.52
C LYS A 3 18.97 7.34 -11.90
N TYR A 4 19.58 8.52 -12.08
CA TYR A 4 20.23 8.89 -13.33
C TYR A 4 21.68 9.30 -13.05
N PRO A 5 22.64 8.96 -13.94
CA PRO A 5 23.99 9.48 -13.84
C PRO A 5 23.99 10.99 -14.08
N LEU A 6 24.67 11.73 -13.23
CA LEU A 6 24.99 13.14 -13.44
C LEU A 6 26.35 13.18 -14.14
N CYS A 7 26.37 13.60 -15.40
CA CYS A 7 27.61 13.74 -16.16
C CYS A 7 28.04 15.21 -16.26
N ASP A 8 29.35 15.45 -16.29
CA ASP A 8 29.93 16.73 -16.68
C ASP A 8 29.81 16.98 -18.20
N GLU A 9 30.29 18.13 -18.67
CA GLU A 9 30.23 18.53 -20.09
C GLU A 9 31.05 17.61 -21.01
N ASP A 10 32.05 16.91 -20.46
CA ASP A 10 32.87 15.92 -21.15
C ASP A 10 32.24 14.50 -21.12
N GLY A 11 31.07 14.35 -20.50
CA GLY A 11 30.33 13.10 -20.39
C GLY A 11 30.79 12.17 -19.26
N ASN A 12 31.72 12.60 -18.41
CA ASN A 12 32.18 11.81 -17.27
C ASN A 12 31.15 11.86 -16.15
N CYS A 13 30.82 10.69 -15.59
CA CYS A 13 29.88 10.58 -14.48
C CYS A 13 30.51 11.17 -13.20
N ILE A 14 30.00 12.32 -12.75
CA ILE A 14 30.43 13.02 -11.54
C ILE A 14 29.53 12.73 -10.33
N GLY A 15 28.42 12.01 -10.53
CA GLY A 15 27.52 11.63 -9.45
C GLY A 15 26.25 10.93 -9.91
N ILE A 16 25.31 10.77 -8.99
CA ILE A 16 24.00 10.19 -9.26
C ILE A 16 22.95 11.20 -8.81
N THR A 17 22.04 11.57 -9.70
CA THR A 17 20.87 12.36 -9.38
C THR A 17 19.64 11.46 -9.24
N PHE A 18 18.77 11.80 -8.29
CA PHE A 18 17.55 11.07 -8.03
C PHE A 18 16.36 11.97 -8.31
N HIS A 19 15.45 11.52 -9.16
CA HIS A 19 14.15 12.15 -9.30
C HIS A 19 13.15 11.42 -8.40
N MET A 20 12.75 12.11 -7.33
CA MET A 20 11.77 11.64 -6.35
C MET A 20 10.48 12.42 -6.56
N CYS A 21 9.57 11.86 -7.35
CA CYS A 21 8.20 12.39 -7.45
C CYS A 21 7.36 11.76 -6.34
N LYS A 22 6.47 12.52 -5.70
CA LYS A 22 5.36 11.93 -4.94
C LYS A 22 4.65 10.97 -5.90
N THR A 23 4.48 9.71 -5.49
CA THR A 23 3.80 8.70 -6.30
C THR A 23 2.31 9.02 -6.33
N GLU A 24 1.92 9.99 -7.13
CA GLU A 24 0.57 10.07 -7.64
C GLU A 24 0.44 8.91 -8.63
N ASN A 25 -0.51 8.02 -8.37
CA ASN A 25 -0.71 6.78 -9.12
C ASN A 25 -1.33 7.10 -10.50
N PHE A 26 -0.53 7.67 -11.40
CA PHE A 26 -0.93 7.94 -12.77
C PHE A 26 -0.85 6.63 -13.59
N SER A 27 -1.77 5.72 -13.32
CA SER A 27 -2.05 4.57 -14.17
C SER A 27 -2.51 5.05 -15.56
N VAL A 28 -2.29 4.29 -16.64
CA VAL A 28 -2.88 4.56 -17.97
C VAL A 28 -4.42 4.70 -17.87
N ALA A 29 -5.04 4.02 -16.90
CA ALA A 29 -6.45 4.18 -16.57
C ALA A 29 -6.82 5.62 -16.20
N TYR A 30 -5.92 6.40 -15.57
CA TYR A 30 -6.13 7.82 -15.26
C TYR A 30 -6.51 8.65 -16.49
N TYR A 31 -5.82 8.41 -17.61
CA TYR A 31 -6.05 9.13 -18.85
C TYR A 31 -7.31 8.68 -19.58
N TYR A 32 -7.69 7.40 -19.45
CA TYR A 32 -8.86 6.83 -20.12
C TYR A 32 -10.16 7.00 -19.32
N GLU A 33 -10.10 6.93 -17.99
CA GLU A 33 -11.27 6.90 -17.11
C GLU A 33 -11.63 8.25 -16.48
N LYS A 34 -10.78 9.29 -16.66
CA LYS A 34 -10.96 10.63 -16.04
C LYS A 34 -11.19 10.58 -14.52
N THR A 35 -10.70 9.55 -13.85
CA THR A 35 -10.74 9.46 -12.39
C THR A 35 -9.62 10.33 -11.84
N SER A 36 -9.93 11.33 -11.01
CA SER A 36 -8.92 12.15 -10.31
C SER A 36 -7.89 11.23 -9.63
N PRO A 37 -6.59 11.58 -9.54
CA PRO A 37 -5.63 10.76 -8.82
C PRO A 37 -6.19 10.63 -7.41
N SER A 38 -6.61 9.42 -7.04
CA SER A 38 -7.25 9.23 -5.75
C SER A 38 -6.14 9.35 -4.73
N ALA A 39 -6.17 10.42 -3.94
CA ALA A 39 -5.17 10.64 -2.91
C ALA A 39 -5.14 9.41 -1.99
N LEU A 40 -3.93 8.91 -1.71
CA LEU A 40 -3.72 7.85 -0.75
C LEU A 40 -4.36 8.25 0.59
N GLN A 41 -5.10 7.34 1.20
CA GLN A 41 -5.76 7.59 2.47
C GLN A 41 -4.88 7.08 3.61
N PHE A 42 -4.55 7.99 4.54
CA PHE A 42 -3.77 7.68 5.74
C PHE A 42 -4.66 7.57 6.99
N VAL A 43 -5.95 7.79 6.84
CA VAL A 43 -6.97 7.59 7.87
C VAL A 43 -7.75 6.33 7.49
N PRO A 44 -8.02 5.41 8.44
CA PRO A 44 -8.85 4.24 8.19
C PRO A 44 -10.16 4.64 7.50
N PRO A 45 -10.59 3.93 6.43
CA PRO A 45 -11.84 4.22 5.75
C PRO A 45 -13.07 4.15 6.68
N ASN A 46 -12.99 3.33 7.72
CA ASN A 46 -13.99 3.15 8.76
C ASN A 46 -13.38 2.43 9.99
N ASP A 47 -14.19 2.29 11.04
CA ASP A 47 -13.82 1.61 12.30
C ASP A 47 -14.20 0.12 12.34
N THR A 48 -14.55 -0.49 11.20
CA THR A 48 -14.98 -1.90 11.14
C THR A 48 -13.82 -2.85 11.48
N LEU A 49 -12.63 -2.57 10.95
CA LEU A 49 -11.43 -3.34 11.21
C LEU A 49 -10.58 -2.70 12.32
N THR A 50 -9.87 -3.54 13.06
CA THR A 50 -8.81 -3.08 13.95
C THR A 50 -7.60 -2.61 13.14
N GLN A 51 -6.68 -1.89 13.79
CA GLN A 51 -5.43 -1.49 13.16
C GLN A 51 -4.67 -2.69 12.58
N THR A 52 -4.55 -3.80 13.33
CA THR A 52 -3.85 -5.01 12.84
C THR A 52 -4.58 -5.68 11.69
N GLU A 53 -5.91 -5.74 11.71
CA GLU A 53 -6.68 -6.29 10.58
C GLU A 53 -6.51 -5.43 9.31
N TRP A 54 -6.46 -4.10 9.47
CA TRP A 54 -6.12 -3.20 8.37
C TRP A 54 -4.72 -3.44 7.80
N GLU A 55 -3.75 -3.72 8.67
CA GLU A 55 -2.37 -4.03 8.28
C GLU A 55 -2.27 -5.38 7.55
N VAL A 56 -2.96 -6.40 8.04
CA VAL A 56 -3.08 -7.71 7.38
C VAL A 56 -3.75 -7.55 6.01
N LEU A 57 -4.87 -6.82 5.93
CA LEU A 57 -5.56 -6.58 4.65
C LEU A 57 -4.64 -5.89 3.63
N PHE A 58 -3.91 -4.86 4.07
CA PHE A 58 -2.99 -4.10 3.22
C PHE A 58 -1.88 -4.97 2.61
N LEU A 59 -1.32 -5.90 3.40
CA LEU A 59 -0.27 -6.81 2.94
C LEU A 59 -0.84 -7.93 2.06
N ALA A 60 -2.01 -8.47 2.41
CA ALA A 60 -2.70 -9.46 1.59
C ALA A 60 -3.05 -8.92 0.19
N LEU A 61 -3.46 -7.64 0.08
CA LEU A 61 -3.70 -6.97 -1.20
C LEU A 61 -2.43 -6.81 -2.06
N ARG A 62 -1.24 -6.89 -1.45
CA ARG A 62 0.07 -6.92 -2.12
C ARG A 62 0.55 -8.33 -2.45
N SER A 63 -0.30 -9.34 -2.23
CA SER A 63 -0.02 -10.73 -2.55
C SER A 63 1.12 -11.34 -1.73
N LEU A 64 1.31 -10.87 -0.49
CA LEU A 64 2.13 -11.57 0.49
C LEU A 64 1.34 -12.78 1.03
N ASP A 65 2.03 -13.89 1.24
CA ASP A 65 1.49 -15.06 1.93
C ASP A 65 1.46 -14.87 3.46
N GLU A 66 0.76 -15.76 4.17
CA GLU A 66 0.55 -15.65 5.60
C GLU A 66 1.86 -15.71 6.40
N GLU A 67 2.86 -16.45 5.91
CA GLU A 67 4.18 -16.55 6.53
C GLU A 67 4.91 -15.20 6.42
N SER A 68 4.96 -14.62 5.22
CA SER A 68 5.55 -13.30 4.97
C SER A 68 4.86 -12.20 5.77
N ILE A 69 3.52 -12.24 5.88
CA ILE A 69 2.76 -11.30 6.70
C ILE A 69 3.10 -11.46 8.17
N SER A 70 3.26 -12.69 8.65
CA SER A 70 3.61 -12.98 10.04
C SER A 70 4.98 -12.42 10.41
N GLU A 71 5.96 -12.54 9.51
CA GLU A 71 7.29 -11.95 9.67
C GLU A 71 7.22 -10.42 9.69
N GLU A 72 6.52 -9.81 8.73
CA GLU A 72 6.40 -8.35 8.61
C GLU A 72 5.70 -7.71 9.82
N LEU A 73 4.69 -8.38 10.38
CA LEU A 73 3.91 -7.87 11.51
C LEU A 73 4.45 -8.32 12.88
N MET A 74 5.43 -9.24 12.92
CA MET A 74 5.96 -9.88 14.12
C MET A 74 4.88 -10.56 14.98
N ILE A 75 3.95 -11.27 14.32
CA ILE A 75 2.89 -12.07 14.95
C ILE A 75 2.95 -13.52 14.47
N SER A 76 2.16 -14.42 15.04
CA SER A 76 2.15 -15.81 14.57
C SER A 76 1.38 -15.94 13.25
N THR A 77 1.75 -16.92 12.42
CA THR A 77 0.99 -17.26 11.21
C THR A 77 -0.46 -17.63 11.52
N GLU A 78 -0.71 -18.24 12.69
CA GLU A 78 -2.07 -18.54 13.18
C GLU A 78 -2.87 -17.25 13.41
N ASP A 79 -2.25 -16.23 14.01
CA ASP A 79 -2.90 -14.92 14.20
C ASP A 79 -3.22 -14.25 12.86
N VAL A 80 -2.32 -14.35 11.87
CA VAL A 80 -2.59 -13.84 10.51
C VAL A 80 -3.84 -14.50 9.91
N VAL A 81 -3.93 -15.83 9.96
CA VAL A 81 -5.11 -16.57 9.48
C VAL A 81 -6.37 -16.16 10.24
N ASN A 82 -6.29 -16.00 11.56
CA ASN A 82 -7.40 -15.55 12.40
C ASN A 82 -7.86 -14.13 12.02
N HIS A 83 -6.92 -13.23 11.73
CA HIS A 83 -7.23 -11.87 11.26
C HIS A 83 -7.90 -11.90 9.89
N ILE A 84 -7.40 -12.69 8.93
CA ILE A 84 -8.04 -12.85 7.61
C ILE A 84 -9.48 -13.35 7.78
N GLN A 85 -9.70 -14.41 8.55
CA GLN A 85 -11.05 -14.93 8.81
C GLN A 85 -11.96 -13.90 9.50
N SER A 86 -11.41 -13.10 10.43
CA SER A 86 -12.14 -12.02 11.08
C SER A 86 -12.58 -10.95 10.07
N ILE A 87 -11.71 -10.57 9.12
CA ILE A 87 -12.01 -9.62 8.06
C ILE A 87 -13.18 -10.12 7.18
N TYR A 88 -13.12 -11.37 6.71
CA TYR A 88 -14.22 -11.95 5.94
C TYR A 88 -15.53 -11.92 6.72
N ARG A 89 -15.51 -12.31 8.00
CA ARG A 89 -16.70 -12.29 8.87
C ARG A 89 -17.25 -10.87 9.09
N LYS A 90 -16.37 -9.89 9.31
CA LYS A 90 -16.77 -8.50 9.59
C LYS A 90 -17.44 -7.81 8.40
N PHE A 91 -17.06 -8.21 7.19
CA PHE A 91 -17.66 -7.71 5.95
C PHE A 91 -18.71 -8.66 5.36
N ASP A 92 -19.08 -9.73 6.06
CA ASP A 92 -20.02 -10.77 5.60
C ASP A 92 -19.66 -11.33 4.21
N LEU A 93 -18.34 -11.52 3.99
CA LEU A 93 -17.81 -12.01 2.72
C LEU A 93 -17.81 -13.54 2.69
N PRO A 94 -18.23 -14.16 1.57
CA PRO A 94 -18.06 -15.58 1.40
C PRO A 94 -16.57 -15.91 1.25
N LEU A 95 -16.14 -17.09 1.72
CA LEU A 95 -14.73 -17.49 1.76
C LEU A 95 -14.04 -17.54 0.37
N HIS A 96 -14.84 -17.61 -0.70
CA HIS A 96 -14.36 -17.61 -2.09
C HIS A 96 -14.38 -16.22 -2.73
N ALA A 97 -14.79 -15.17 -2.00
CA ALA A 97 -14.74 -13.81 -2.52
C ALA A 97 -13.29 -13.38 -2.73
N GLU A 98 -13.01 -12.76 -3.87
CA GLU A 98 -11.73 -12.13 -4.10
C GLU A 98 -11.66 -10.81 -3.30
N LEU A 99 -10.87 -10.82 -2.20
CA LEU A 99 -10.64 -9.63 -1.37
C LEU A 99 -10.21 -8.40 -2.20
N LYS A 100 -9.46 -8.62 -3.28
CA LYS A 100 -8.95 -7.54 -4.13
C LYS A 100 -10.06 -6.74 -4.81
N ASP A 101 -11.08 -7.42 -5.33
CA ASP A 101 -12.16 -6.74 -6.04
C ASP A 101 -13.12 -6.08 -5.05
N PHE A 102 -13.44 -6.74 -3.93
CA PHE A 102 -14.17 -6.14 -2.82
C PHE A 102 -13.49 -4.85 -2.31
N CYS A 103 -12.16 -4.88 -2.13
CA CYS A 103 -11.42 -3.72 -1.64
C CYS A 103 -11.42 -2.56 -2.64
N LYS A 104 -11.33 -2.82 -3.95
CA LYS A 104 -11.43 -1.77 -4.99
C LYS A 104 -12.80 -1.10 -5.00
N GLU A 105 -13.88 -1.90 -4.93
CA GLU A 105 -15.25 -1.38 -4.91
C GLU A 105 -15.48 -0.45 -3.70
N ASN A 106 -14.90 -0.81 -2.56
CA ASN A 106 -15.01 -0.04 -1.31
C ASN A 106 -13.88 0.97 -1.10
N LYS A 107 -12.94 1.11 -2.06
CA LYS A 107 -11.76 1.99 -2.00
C LYS A 107 -10.82 1.71 -0.82
N PHE A 108 -10.83 0.50 -0.29
CA PHE A 108 -9.94 0.07 0.79
C PHE A 108 -8.51 -0.17 0.30
N ASP A 109 -8.33 -0.43 -0.99
CA ASP A 109 -7.03 -0.55 -1.65
C ASP A 109 -6.21 0.75 -1.67
N LEU A 110 -6.87 1.89 -1.43
CA LEU A 110 -6.24 3.21 -1.33
C LEU A 110 -5.70 3.53 0.08
N TYR A 111 -6.07 2.74 1.09
CA TYR A 111 -5.64 2.98 2.46
C TYR A 111 -4.23 2.44 2.71
N ILE A 112 -3.41 3.22 3.40
CA ILE A 112 -2.08 2.83 3.86
C ILE A 112 -2.04 2.90 5.40
N PRO A 113 -1.90 1.75 6.09
CA PRO A 113 -1.71 1.74 7.54
C PRO A 113 -0.49 2.54 7.97
N GLU A 114 -0.59 3.23 9.11
CA GLU A 114 0.44 4.13 9.64
C GLU A 114 1.83 3.49 9.68
N ARG A 115 1.93 2.22 10.09
CA ARG A 115 3.22 1.50 10.15
C ARG A 115 3.95 1.40 8.80
N PHE A 116 3.22 1.48 7.69
CA PHE A 116 3.74 1.38 6.33
C PHE A 116 3.86 2.75 5.66
N VAL A 117 3.49 3.81 6.36
CA VAL A 117 3.78 5.17 5.94
C VAL A 117 5.26 5.42 6.19
N THR A 118 6.07 5.33 5.15
CA THR A 118 7.45 5.83 5.23
C THR A 118 7.38 7.33 5.45
N ILE A 119 7.81 7.77 6.63
CA ILE A 119 8.07 9.19 6.92
C ILE A 119 9.28 9.60 6.05
N GLY A 120 9.00 9.93 4.79
CA GLY A 120 9.99 10.49 3.87
C GLY A 120 10.20 12.00 4.03
N SER A 121 9.44 12.65 4.92
CA SER A 121 9.53 14.09 5.19
C SER A 121 8.54 14.49 6.29
N ILE A 122 8.90 14.28 7.56
CA ILE A 122 8.43 15.18 8.62
C ILE A 122 9.49 16.28 8.70
N GLU A 123 9.14 17.39 8.06
CA GLU A 123 9.60 18.76 8.28
C GLU A 123 11.06 19.12 7.96
N LEU A 124 11.19 19.88 6.87
CA LEU A 124 12.15 20.96 6.74
C LEU A 124 12.00 21.91 7.95
N ASN A 125 13.04 22.02 8.75
CA ASN A 125 13.25 23.16 9.64
C ASN A 125 14.67 23.68 9.41
#